data_AF-A0A433J8R1-F1
#
_entry.id   AF-A0A433J8R1-F1
#
_cell.length_a   1.000
_cell.length_b   1.000
_cell.length_c   1.000
_cell.angle_alpha   90.00
_cell.angle_beta   90.00
_cell.angle_gamma   90.00
#
_symmetry.space_group_name_H-M   'P 1'
#
loop_
_entity.id
_entity.type
_entity.pdbx_description
1 polymer ?
#
loop_
_entity_poly.entity_id
_entity_poly.type
_entity_poly.pdbx_seq_one_letter_code
_entity_poly.pdbx_strand_id
1 'polypeptide(L)'
;MDKVDVRFPQPAKAAPSNLPKNAFERATALVDLMGRLTLLLQREAAAVRARRPTAELLQMAREKQPMSLVYEEISRMLRVDRDGVIALPAELKTALKEATGQLYAASADNAEALRVGGQAQKIVVDTVVAAVTRAQKAPATAYAAHMGGGRGYAPPPSGPRTSSALNKQL
;
A
#
# COMPACT_ATOMS: atom_id res chain seq x y z
N MET A 1 40.24 9.93 -27.59
CA MET A 1 39.14 10.73 -28.15
C MET A 1 37.90 10.44 -27.34
N ASP A 2 37.73 11.17 -26.24
CA ASP A 2 36.53 11.07 -25.39
C ASP A 2 35.41 11.90 -26.01
N LYS A 3 34.27 11.24 -26.26
CA LYS A 3 33.05 11.91 -26.70
C LYS A 3 32.42 12.56 -25.48
N VAL A 4 32.57 13.88 -25.37
CA VAL A 4 31.82 14.70 -24.42
C VAL A 4 30.39 14.79 -24.94
N ASP A 5 29.47 14.04 -24.34
CA ASP A 5 28.03 14.19 -24.59
C ASP A 5 27.56 15.52 -24.00
N VAL A 6 27.63 16.57 -24.82
CA VAL A 6 27.01 17.87 -24.53
C VAL A 6 25.50 17.69 -24.65
N ARG A 7 24.84 17.36 -23.53
CA ARG A 7 23.38 17.46 -23.43
C ARG A 7 22.99 18.93 -23.53
N PHE A 8 22.55 19.32 -24.72
CA PHE A 8 21.91 20.62 -24.95
C PHE A 8 20.69 20.78 -24.01
N PRO A 9 20.45 21.98 -23.46
CA PRO A 9 19.23 22.24 -22.71
C PRO A 9 18.04 22.05 -23.66
N GLN A 10 17.16 21.10 -23.33
CA GLN A 10 15.92 20.91 -24.08
C GLN A 10 15.11 22.21 -24.00
N PRO A 11 14.56 22.72 -25.11
CA PRO A 11 13.66 23.87 -25.07
C PRO A 11 12.47 23.53 -24.18
N ALA A 12 12.14 24.46 -23.27
CA ALA A 12 11.01 24.32 -22.37
C ALA A 12 9.76 23.92 -23.17
N LYS A 13 9.25 22.72 -22.89
CA LYS A 13 8.03 22.19 -23.50
C LYS A 13 6.95 23.26 -23.39
N ALA A 14 6.36 23.64 -24.53
CA ALA A 14 5.35 24.69 -24.61
C ALA A 14 4.32 24.52 -23.48
N ALA A 15 4.06 25.60 -22.75
CA ALA A 15 3.09 25.61 -21.68
C ALA A 15 1.76 25.03 -22.22
N PRO A 16 1.16 24.03 -21.57
CA PRO A 16 -0.07 23.44 -22.06
C PRO A 16 -1.11 24.54 -22.27
N SER A 17 -1.66 24.61 -23.49
CA SER A 17 -2.55 25.68 -23.98
C SER A 17 -3.85 25.88 -23.18
N ASN A 18 -4.10 25.01 -22.20
CA ASN A 18 -5.30 24.99 -21.37
C ASN A 18 -5.05 25.55 -19.95
N LEU A 19 -3.90 26.18 -19.69
CA LEU A 19 -3.64 26.80 -18.41
C LEU A 19 -4.45 28.10 -18.24
N PRO A 20 -5.01 28.35 -17.05
CA PRO A 20 -5.81 29.55 -16.80
C PRO A 20 -4.97 30.82 -16.96
N LYS A 21 -5.53 31.83 -17.64
CA LYS A 21 -4.75 32.94 -18.21
C LYS A 21 -4.53 34.08 -17.22
N ASN A 22 -5.47 34.31 -16.31
CA ASN A 22 -5.40 35.36 -15.30
C ASN A 22 -5.51 34.80 -13.87
N ALA A 23 -5.23 35.64 -12.87
CA ALA A 23 -5.26 35.24 -11.46
C ALA A 23 -6.62 34.71 -11.02
N PHE A 24 -7.70 35.31 -11.52
CA PHE A 24 -9.07 34.92 -11.17
C PHE A 24 -9.40 33.50 -11.65
N GLU A 25 -9.12 33.21 -12.93
CA GLU A 25 -9.29 31.88 -13.51
C GLU A 25 -8.39 30.86 -12.81
N ARG A 26 -7.14 31.23 -12.51
CA ARG A 26 -6.21 30.36 -11.79
C ARG A 26 -6.70 30.03 -10.39
N ALA A 27 -7.17 31.03 -9.64
CA ALA A 27 -7.70 30.84 -8.29
C ALA A 27 -8.96 29.98 -8.30
N THR A 28 -9.89 30.23 -9.22
CA THR A 28 -11.11 29.43 -9.38
C THR A 28 -10.78 27.98 -9.72
N ALA A 29 -9.88 27.76 -10.69
CA ALA A 29 -9.43 26.42 -11.06
C ALA A 29 -8.72 25.71 -9.89
N LEU A 30 -7.95 26.44 -9.09
CA LEU A 30 -7.27 25.88 -7.92
C LEU A 30 -8.27 25.44 -6.84
N VAL A 31 -9.31 26.23 -6.57
CA VAL A 31 -10.38 25.86 -5.62
C VAL A 31 -11.07 24.56 -6.06
N ASP A 32 -11.48 24.47 -7.32
CA ASP A 32 -12.12 23.24 -7.84
C ASP A 32 -11.18 22.03 -7.76
N LEU A 33 -9.92 22.22 -8.17
CA LEU A 33 -8.91 21.16 -8.13
C LEU A 33 -8.64 20.67 -6.71
N MET A 34 -8.53 21.57 -5.73
CA MET A 34 -8.39 21.23 -4.31
C MET A 34 -9.61 20.47 -3.80
N GLY A 35 -10.82 20.87 -4.18
CA GLY A 35 -12.05 20.14 -3.83
C GLY A 35 -12.05 18.71 -4.37
N ARG A 36 -11.68 18.53 -5.64
CA ARG A 36 -11.58 17.20 -6.26
C ARG A 36 -10.48 16.33 -5.63
N LEU A 37 -9.31 16.91 -5.33
CA LEU A 37 -8.23 16.21 -4.62
C LEU A 37 -8.67 15.78 -3.21
N THR A 38 -9.38 16.66 -2.50
CA THR A 38 -9.92 16.39 -1.17
C THR A 38 -10.85 15.17 -1.19
N LEU A 39 -11.81 15.15 -2.13
CA LEU A 39 -12.73 14.02 -2.28
C LEU A 39 -11.99 12.70 -2.59
N LEU A 40 -10.93 12.77 -3.40
CA LEU A 40 -10.16 11.58 -3.75
C LEU A 40 -9.38 11.06 -2.54
N LEU A 41 -8.75 11.94 -1.76
CA LEU A 41 -8.05 11.57 -0.52
C LEU A 41 -8.99 10.97 0.51
N GLN A 42 -10.19 11.52 0.67
CA GLN A 42 -11.21 10.96 1.56
C GLN A 42 -11.67 9.57 1.10
N ARG A 43 -11.87 9.38 -0.21
CA ARG A 43 -12.20 8.06 -0.78
C ARG A 43 -11.09 7.04 -0.57
N GLU A 44 -9.84 7.44 -0.75
CA GLU A 44 -8.69 6.58 -0.50
C GLU A 44 -8.59 6.20 0.98
N ALA A 45 -8.71 7.16 1.90
CA ALA A 45 -8.70 6.91 3.34
C ALA A 45 -9.82 5.91 3.74
N ALA A 46 -11.02 6.08 3.20
CA ALA A 46 -12.13 5.16 3.39
C ALA A 46 -11.84 3.76 2.82
N ALA A 47 -11.27 3.67 1.61
CA ALA A 47 -10.91 2.40 0.97
C ALA A 47 -9.82 1.65 1.75
N VAL A 48 -8.82 2.36 2.26
CA VAL A 48 -7.76 1.80 3.12
C VAL A 48 -8.36 1.21 4.40
N ARG A 49 -9.24 1.97 5.08
CA ARG A 49 -9.92 1.50 6.30
C ARG A 49 -10.84 0.31 6.02
N ALA A 50 -11.52 0.31 4.88
CA ALA A 50 -12.34 -0.79 4.40
C ALA A 50 -11.54 -1.99 3.85
N ARG A 51 -10.19 -1.93 3.89
CA ARG A 51 -9.28 -2.97 3.40
C ARG A 51 -9.58 -3.39 1.96
N ARG A 52 -9.87 -2.42 1.11
CA ARG A 52 -10.13 -2.66 -0.32
C ARG A 52 -8.91 -3.27 -1.01
N PRO A 53 -9.10 -4.02 -2.09
CA PRO A 53 -8.01 -4.62 -2.85
C PRO A 53 -6.96 -3.58 -3.30
N THR A 54 -5.69 -3.98 -3.31
CA THR A 54 -4.57 -3.12 -3.73
C THR A 54 -4.74 -2.54 -5.13
N ALA A 55 -5.43 -3.26 -6.03
CA ALA A 55 -5.72 -2.78 -7.38
C ALA A 55 -6.62 -1.53 -7.38
N GLU A 56 -7.62 -1.47 -6.49
CA GLU A 56 -8.48 -0.29 -6.32
C GLU A 56 -7.67 0.90 -5.76
N LEU A 57 -6.81 0.65 -4.77
CA LEU A 57 -5.93 1.69 -4.20
C LEU A 57 -4.93 2.23 -5.23
N LEU A 58 -4.36 1.36 -6.07
CA LEU A 58 -3.46 1.75 -7.14
C LEU A 58 -4.16 2.62 -8.20
N GLN A 59 -5.40 2.31 -8.52
CA GLN A 59 -6.20 3.12 -9.44
C GLN A 59 -6.43 4.53 -8.87
N MET A 60 -6.78 4.63 -7.59
CA MET A 60 -6.91 5.93 -6.89
C MET A 60 -5.58 6.69 -6.85
N ALA A 61 -4.44 6.02 -6.73
CA ALA A 61 -3.12 6.67 -6.79
C ALA A 61 -2.84 7.25 -8.19
N ARG A 62 -3.18 6.50 -9.26
CA ARG A 62 -3.01 6.94 -10.66
C ARG A 62 -3.89 8.14 -11.00
N GLU A 63 -5.09 8.21 -10.44
CA GLU A 63 -6.01 9.35 -10.63
C GLU A 63 -5.50 10.63 -9.95
N LYS A 64 -4.86 10.52 -8.78
CA LYS A 64 -4.27 11.68 -8.07
C LYS A 64 -3.08 12.29 -8.79
N GLN A 65 -2.21 11.45 -9.36
CA GLN A 65 -0.91 11.88 -9.87
C GLN A 65 -0.96 13.06 -10.87
N PRO A 66 -1.80 13.05 -11.92
CA PRO A 66 -1.89 14.20 -12.82
C PRO A 66 -2.47 15.44 -12.12
N MET A 67 -3.41 15.27 -11.19
CA MET A 67 -4.02 16.38 -10.45
C MET A 67 -3.01 17.09 -9.54
N SER A 68 -2.11 16.34 -8.89
CA SER A 68 -1.04 16.90 -8.07
C SER A 68 -0.08 17.79 -8.89
N LEU A 69 0.25 17.38 -10.12
CA LEU A 69 1.11 18.18 -11.00
C LEU A 69 0.44 19.49 -11.42
N VAL A 70 -0.86 19.45 -11.74
CA VAL A 70 -1.62 20.65 -12.09
C VAL A 70 -1.77 21.57 -10.89
N TYR A 71 -1.98 21.01 -9.69
CA TYR A 71 -2.07 21.77 -8.44
C TYR A 71 -0.79 22.55 -8.16
N GLU A 72 0.36 21.89 -8.27
CA GLU A 72 1.68 22.53 -8.08
C GLU A 72 1.92 23.65 -9.08
N GLU A 73 1.57 23.44 -10.35
CA GLU A 73 1.76 24.44 -11.39
C GLU A 73 0.86 25.67 -11.19
N ILE A 74 -0.44 25.48 -10.94
CA ILE A 74 -1.37 26.59 -10.70
C ILE A 74 -0.99 27.35 -9.43
N SER A 75 -0.63 26.64 -8.36
CA SER A 75 -0.18 27.24 -7.10
C SER A 75 1.09 28.07 -7.30
N ARG A 76 2.04 27.56 -8.10
CA ARG A 76 3.26 28.29 -8.45
C ARG A 76 2.95 29.57 -9.23
N MET A 77 2.10 29.49 -10.25
CA MET A 77 1.73 30.66 -11.06
C MET A 77 1.05 31.74 -10.22
N LEU A 78 0.14 31.38 -9.31
CA LEU A 78 -0.50 32.33 -8.39
C LEU A 78 0.50 32.96 -7.42
N ARG A 79 1.49 32.20 -6.94
CA ARG A 79 2.51 32.73 -6.03
C ARG A 79 3.40 33.80 -6.68
N VAL A 80 3.64 33.68 -7.98
CA VAL A 80 4.42 34.66 -8.76
C VAL A 80 3.57 35.90 -9.10
N ASP A 81 2.27 35.73 -9.32
CA ASP A 81 1.32 36.79 -9.66
C ASP A 81 0.72 37.47 -8.41
N ARG A 82 1.56 38.18 -7.65
CA ARG A 82 1.16 38.83 -6.39
C ARG A 82 0.08 39.89 -6.59
N ASP A 83 0.21 40.72 -7.61
CA ASP A 83 -0.75 41.79 -7.89
C ASP A 83 -2.12 41.20 -8.26
N GLY A 84 -2.13 40.14 -9.07
CA GLY A 84 -3.34 39.39 -9.40
C GLY A 84 -4.00 38.78 -8.18
N VAL A 85 -3.23 38.21 -7.24
CA VAL A 85 -3.74 37.67 -5.97
C VAL A 85 -4.33 38.76 -5.07
N ILE A 86 -3.69 39.94 -4.99
CA ILE A 86 -4.19 41.09 -4.22
C ILE A 86 -5.53 41.57 -4.80
N ALA A 87 -5.65 41.59 -6.12
CA ALA A 87 -6.87 42.00 -6.82
C ALA A 87 -8.02 40.98 -6.76
N LEU A 88 -7.82 39.77 -6.23
CA LEU A 88 -8.88 38.76 -6.15
C LEU A 88 -10.04 39.22 -5.24
N PRO A 89 -11.30 38.86 -5.58
CA PRO A 89 -12.45 39.06 -4.71
C PRO A 89 -12.27 38.41 -3.33
N ALA A 90 -12.81 39.04 -2.29
CA ALA A 90 -12.70 38.55 -0.91
C ALA A 90 -13.32 37.15 -0.74
N GLU A 91 -14.42 36.88 -1.45
CA GLU A 91 -15.08 35.57 -1.49
C GLU A 91 -14.13 34.49 -2.01
N LEU A 92 -13.41 34.76 -3.10
CA LEU A 92 -12.50 33.79 -3.70
C LEU A 92 -11.25 33.55 -2.84
N LYS A 93 -10.75 34.58 -2.15
CA LYS A 93 -9.68 34.43 -1.14
C LYS A 93 -10.14 33.54 0.02
N THR A 94 -11.38 33.69 0.45
CA THR A 94 -11.98 32.87 1.51
C THR A 94 -12.14 31.41 1.04
N ALA A 95 -12.65 31.20 -0.17
CA ALA A 95 -12.79 29.87 -0.77
C ALA A 95 -11.43 29.17 -0.92
N LEU A 96 -10.38 29.87 -1.35
CA LEU A 96 -9.02 29.34 -1.41
C LEU A 96 -8.52 28.89 -0.04
N LYS A 97 -8.73 29.71 1.00
CA LYS A 97 -8.31 29.39 2.37
C LYS A 97 -9.06 28.16 2.89
N GLU A 98 -10.36 28.10 2.68
CA GLU A 98 -11.20 26.98 3.11
C GLU A 98 -10.79 25.68 2.39
N ALA A 99 -10.69 25.71 1.06
CA ALA A 99 -10.29 24.57 0.27
C ALA A 99 -8.88 24.08 0.62
N THR A 100 -7.95 24.98 0.95
CA THR A 100 -6.61 24.62 1.46
C THR A 100 -6.72 23.88 2.81
N GLY A 101 -7.55 24.38 3.73
CA GLY A 101 -7.78 23.74 5.03
C GLY A 101 -8.39 22.34 4.89
N GLN A 102 -9.39 22.20 4.02
CA GLN A 102 -10.03 20.91 3.73
C GLN A 102 -9.06 19.92 3.11
N LEU A 103 -8.24 20.37 2.14
CA LEU A 103 -7.23 19.53 1.50
C LEU A 103 -6.17 19.07 2.51
N TYR A 104 -5.72 19.95 3.40
CA TYR A 104 -4.77 19.61 4.46
C TYR A 104 -5.34 18.55 5.41
N ALA A 105 -6.57 18.75 5.88
CA ALA A 105 -7.25 17.81 6.76
C ALA A 105 -7.43 16.43 6.10
N ALA A 106 -7.89 16.39 4.84
CA ALA A 106 -8.03 15.14 4.10
C ALA A 106 -6.69 14.44 3.83
N SER A 107 -5.62 15.20 3.59
CA SER A 107 -4.27 14.66 3.42
C SER A 107 -3.76 14.02 4.71
N ALA A 108 -3.95 14.68 5.85
CA ALA A 108 -3.57 14.16 7.16
C ALA A 108 -4.36 12.89 7.51
N ASP A 109 -5.68 12.90 7.28
CA ASP A 109 -6.55 11.74 7.51
C ASP A 109 -6.14 10.52 6.66
N ASN A 110 -5.84 10.75 5.39
CA ASN A 110 -5.39 9.69 4.47
C ASN A 110 -4.01 9.13 4.87
N ALA A 111 -3.06 10.00 5.23
CA ALA A 111 -1.75 9.57 5.70
C ALA A 111 -1.86 8.71 6.97
N GLU A 112 -2.72 9.10 7.90
CA GLU A 112 -2.98 8.33 9.12
C GLU A 112 -3.63 6.97 8.82
N ALA A 113 -4.61 6.93 7.91
CA ALA A 113 -5.23 5.66 7.48
C ALA A 113 -4.19 4.69 6.90
N LEU A 114 -3.30 5.18 6.04
CA LEU A 114 -2.20 4.38 5.46
C LEU A 114 -1.21 3.90 6.53
N ARG A 115 -0.84 4.77 7.48
CA ARG A 115 0.07 4.44 8.58
C ARG A 115 -0.49 3.32 9.46
N VAL A 116 -1.74 3.47 9.89
CA VAL A 116 -2.43 2.46 10.72
C VAL A 116 -2.59 1.14 9.95
N GLY A 117 -2.98 1.22 8.67
CA GLY A 117 -3.09 0.05 7.80
C GLY A 117 -1.78 -0.73 7.68
N GLY A 118 -0.65 -0.03 7.47
CA GLY A 118 0.67 -0.63 7.41
C GLY A 118 1.12 -1.26 8.73
N GLN A 119 0.85 -0.61 9.86
CA GLN A 119 1.16 -1.17 11.19
C GLN A 119 0.35 -2.44 11.47
N ALA A 120 -0.93 -2.46 11.11
CA ALA A 120 -1.78 -3.63 11.28
C ALA A 120 -1.28 -4.82 10.44
N GLN A 121 -0.87 -4.58 9.20
CA GLN A 121 -0.28 -5.62 8.34
C GLN A 121 1.01 -6.19 8.94
N LYS A 122 1.88 -5.34 9.48
CA LYS A 122 3.11 -5.78 10.14
C LYS A 122 2.84 -6.71 11.32
N ILE A 123 1.88 -6.38 12.20
CA ILE A 123 1.51 -7.22 13.34
C ILE A 123 1.07 -8.62 12.89
N VAL A 124 0.28 -8.70 11.82
CA VAL A 124 -0.18 -9.99 11.26
C VAL A 124 1.01 -10.80 10.76
N VAL A 125 1.92 -10.18 9.99
CA VAL A 125 3.11 -10.85 9.46
C VAL A 125 4.00 -11.34 10.62
N ASP A 126 4.30 -10.49 11.60
CA ASP A 126 5.12 -10.85 12.75
C ASP A 126 4.52 -12.02 13.54
N THR A 127 3.18 -12.04 13.67
CA THR A 127 2.45 -13.15 14.31
C THR A 127 2.57 -14.45 13.53
N VAL A 128 2.42 -14.41 12.21
CA VAL A 128 2.59 -15.59 11.34
C VAL A 128 4.03 -16.10 11.39
N VAL A 129 5.02 -15.21 11.30
CA VAL A 129 6.44 -15.58 11.38
C VAL A 129 6.76 -16.19 12.73
N ALA A 130 6.25 -15.64 13.83
CA ALA A 130 6.43 -16.19 15.17
C ALA A 130 5.79 -17.58 15.30
N ALA A 131 4.60 -17.79 14.73
CA ALA A 131 3.91 -19.07 14.73
C ALA A 131 4.67 -20.14 13.91
N VAL A 132 5.14 -19.79 12.71
CA VAL A 132 5.94 -20.68 11.85
C VAL A 132 7.27 -21.03 12.51
N THR A 133 7.97 -20.03 13.06
CA THR A 133 9.23 -20.25 13.78
C THR A 133 9.04 -21.16 14.97
N ARG A 134 7.95 -21.00 15.74
CA ARG A 134 7.60 -21.88 16.85
C ARG A 134 7.32 -23.31 16.38
N ALA A 135 6.59 -23.49 15.28
CA ALA A 135 6.29 -24.80 14.71
C ALA A 135 7.56 -25.52 14.18
N GLN A 136 8.49 -24.78 13.56
CA GLN A 136 9.77 -25.34 13.09
C GLN A 136 10.70 -25.72 14.24
N LYS A 137 10.67 -24.98 15.35
CA LYS A 137 11.45 -25.28 16.56
C LYS A 137 10.76 -26.27 17.48
N ALA A 138 9.48 -26.58 17.25
CA ALA A 138 8.81 -27.63 18.00
C ALA A 138 9.53 -28.95 17.70
N PRO A 139 9.96 -29.70 18.72
CA PRO A 139 10.63 -30.97 18.49
C PRO A 139 9.71 -31.83 17.62
N ALA A 140 10.27 -32.42 16.57
CA ALA A 140 9.58 -33.48 15.86
C ALA A 140 9.17 -34.50 16.92
N THR A 141 7.86 -34.66 17.08
CA THR A 141 7.19 -35.79 17.75
C THR A 141 6.89 -35.64 19.25
N ALA A 142 5.62 -35.37 19.56
CA ALA A 142 4.97 -35.90 20.77
C ALA A 142 4.26 -37.25 20.49
N TYR A 143 4.08 -37.63 19.22
CA TYR A 143 3.39 -38.87 18.82
C TYR A 143 4.29 -39.93 18.17
N ALA A 144 5.61 -39.71 18.07
CA ALA A 144 6.55 -40.75 17.63
C ALA A 144 7.47 -41.26 18.75
N ALA A 145 7.34 -40.74 19.97
CA ALA A 145 8.02 -41.28 21.14
C ALA A 145 7.49 -42.66 21.58
N HIS A 146 6.41 -43.16 20.98
CA HIS A 146 5.90 -44.52 21.22
C HIS A 146 6.20 -45.52 20.10
N MET A 147 6.95 -45.15 19.06
CA MET A 147 7.30 -46.05 17.93
C MET A 147 8.80 -46.06 17.65
N GLY A 148 9.62 -46.26 18.68
CA GLY A 148 11.07 -46.38 18.55
C GLY A 148 11.66 -47.40 19.52
N GLY A 149 11.75 -48.67 19.10
CA GLY A 149 12.44 -49.70 19.88
C GLY A 149 12.61 -51.07 19.19
N GLY A 150 12.57 -51.15 17.86
CA GLY A 150 12.78 -52.40 17.13
C GLY A 150 14.25 -52.65 16.79
N ARG A 151 15.00 -53.28 17.72
CA ARG A 151 16.28 -53.94 17.39
C ARG A 151 15.99 -55.10 16.42
N GLY A 152 16.85 -55.26 15.42
CA GLY A 152 16.66 -56.08 14.23
C GLY A 152 16.16 -57.51 14.48
N TYR A 153 15.17 -57.90 13.66
CA TYR A 153 14.69 -59.27 13.55
C TYR A 153 15.29 -59.89 12.28
N ALA A 154 16.19 -60.85 12.45
CA ALA A 154 16.60 -61.78 11.41
C ALA A 154 15.85 -63.11 11.63
N PRO A 155 15.15 -63.66 10.62
CA PRO A 155 14.44 -64.93 10.78
C PRO A 155 15.43 -66.11 10.73
N PRO A 156 15.38 -67.08 11.66
CA PRO A 156 16.17 -68.30 11.53
C PRO A 156 15.54 -69.28 10.51
N PRO A 157 16.38 -70.10 9.82
CA PRO A 157 15.92 -71.02 8.78
C PRO A 157 15.26 -72.29 9.37
N SER A 158 14.40 -72.87 8.54
CA SER A 158 13.57 -74.07 8.74
C SER A 158 14.15 -75.19 9.61
N GLY A 159 13.35 -75.65 10.57
CA GLY A 159 13.49 -76.93 11.27
C GLY A 159 12.20 -77.78 11.16
N PRO A 160 12.28 -79.12 11.30
CA PRO A 160 11.36 -80.06 10.68
C PRO A 160 10.00 -80.23 11.38
N ARG A 161 9.00 -80.50 10.54
CA ARG A 161 7.61 -80.89 10.85
C ARG A 161 7.55 -82.04 11.85
N THR A 162 6.86 -81.83 12.97
CA THR A 162 6.17 -82.89 13.69
C THR A 162 4.80 -82.41 14.17
N SER A 163 3.81 -83.23 13.87
CA SER A 163 2.38 -83.05 14.12
C SER A 163 2.01 -83.57 15.51
N SER A 164 1.15 -82.87 16.26
CA SER A 164 0.31 -83.42 17.34
C SER A 164 -0.64 -82.31 17.83
N ALA A 165 -1.86 -82.23 17.30
CA ALA A 165 -3.08 -82.87 17.83
C ALA A 165 -3.79 -82.03 18.92
N LEU A 166 -4.92 -81.46 18.48
CA LEU A 166 -6.17 -81.20 19.19
C LEU A 166 -6.25 -81.66 20.66
N ASN A 167 -6.66 -80.77 21.56
CA ASN A 167 -7.66 -81.17 22.56
C ASN A 167 -8.59 -80.03 23.01
N LYS A 168 -9.86 -80.40 23.11
CA LYS A 168 -11.02 -79.61 23.52
C LYS A 168 -11.16 -79.57 25.05
N GLN A 169 -11.94 -78.59 25.52
CA GLN A 169 -12.78 -78.59 26.74
C GLN A 169 -12.08 -78.51 28.11
N LEU A 170 -12.35 -77.42 28.84
CA LEU A 170 -13.45 -77.32 29.80
C LEU A 170 -13.86 -75.85 30.00
#